data_AF-A0A6J8B5B4-F1
#
_entry.id   AF-A0A6J8B5B4-F1
#
_cell.length_a   1.000
_cell.length_b   1.000
_cell.length_c   1.000
_cell.angle_alpha   90.00
_cell.angle_beta   90.00
_cell.angle_gamma   90.00
#
_symmetry.space_group_name_H-M   'P 1'
#
loop_
_entity.id
_entity.type
_entity.pdbx_description
1 polymer ?
#
loop_
_entity_poly.entity_id
_entity_poly.type
_entity_poly.pdbx_seq_one_letter_code
_entity_poly.pdbx_strand_id
1 'polypeptide(L)'
;MEIKQSKEPFGGISIIAVGDLFQLKPVNSYIFQPPKSGYMPLAVNLWEDHFCMTELNIIKRQRENKEFAELLNRLREGNHTSKDIVLLKTQCIEEGNENYDTPHVFFSNKEVSEHNATIFQKTKSVKTTVKAKDRLVGNYKAEESTRILEQF
;
A
#
# COMPACT_ATOMS: atom_id res chain seq x y z
N MET A 1 -0.35 -7.87 30.71
CA MET A 1 -0.06 -9.32 30.62
C MET A 1 0.77 -9.50 29.36
N GLU A 2 2.03 -9.93 29.48
CA GLU A 2 2.90 -10.15 28.34
C GLU A 2 2.39 -11.38 27.58
N ILE A 3 1.99 -11.21 26.32
CA ILE A 3 1.18 -12.19 25.56
C ILE A 3 1.91 -13.52 25.34
N LYS A 4 3.26 -13.50 25.33
CA LYS A 4 4.11 -14.65 25.01
C LYS A 4 4.95 -15.19 26.18
N GLN A 5 5.00 -14.49 27.32
CA GLN A 5 5.84 -14.84 28.48
C GLN A 5 7.31 -15.18 28.10
N SER A 6 7.86 -14.53 27.07
CA SER A 6 9.22 -14.76 26.59
C SER A 6 9.96 -13.43 26.51
N LYS A 7 11.22 -13.44 26.95
CA LYS A 7 12.13 -12.29 26.89
C LYS A 7 12.91 -12.22 25.57
N GLU A 8 12.76 -13.22 24.72
CA GLU A 8 13.41 -13.21 23.40
C GLU A 8 12.75 -12.14 22.50
N PRO A 9 13.51 -11.54 21.57
CA PRO A 9 12.94 -10.65 20.55
C PRO A 9 11.72 -11.30 19.89
N PHE A 10 10.66 -10.50 19.67
CA PHE A 10 9.40 -10.97 19.09
C PHE A 10 8.72 -12.14 19.84
N GLY A 11 9.07 -12.37 21.10
CA GLY A 11 8.52 -13.46 21.92
C GLY A 11 8.93 -14.84 21.42
N GLY A 12 10.13 -14.96 20.85
CA GLY A 12 10.69 -16.22 20.33
C GLY A 12 10.15 -16.63 18.96
N ILE A 13 9.48 -15.72 18.24
CA ILE A 13 8.96 -15.98 16.90
C ILE A 13 10.00 -15.58 15.86
N SER A 14 10.27 -16.48 14.90
CA SER A 14 11.06 -16.14 13.72
C SER A 14 10.25 -15.25 12.77
N ILE A 15 10.82 -14.10 12.40
CA ILE A 15 10.19 -13.10 11.55
C ILE A 15 10.92 -13.03 10.22
N ILE A 16 10.15 -13.09 9.12
CA ILE A 16 10.63 -12.78 7.77
C ILE A 16 9.81 -11.59 7.26
N ALA A 17 10.48 -10.47 7.02
CA ALA A 17 9.87 -9.28 6.42
C ALA A 17 10.22 -9.21 4.92
N VAL A 18 9.22 -8.92 4.09
CA VAL A 18 9.37 -8.81 2.63
C VAL A 18 8.71 -7.52 2.17
N GLY A 19 9.40 -6.75 1.34
CA GLY A 19 8.89 -5.49 0.81
C GLY A 19 9.89 -4.82 -0.14
N ASP A 20 9.54 -3.64 -0.61
CA ASP A 20 10.39 -2.80 -1.45
C ASP A 20 10.37 -1.37 -0.90
N LEU A 21 11.51 -0.92 -0.38
CA LEU A 21 11.63 0.38 0.29
C LEU A 21 11.52 1.56 -0.68
N PHE A 22 11.67 1.32 -1.98
CA PHE A 22 11.52 2.32 -3.04
C PHE A 22 10.05 2.49 -3.50
N GLN A 23 9.13 1.69 -2.97
CA GLN A 23 7.70 1.88 -3.22
C GLN A 23 7.12 2.96 -2.29
N LEU A 24 5.78 3.03 -2.22
CA LEU A 24 5.07 3.99 -1.39
C LEU A 24 5.58 3.94 0.05
N LYS A 25 6.04 5.09 0.53
CA LYS A 25 6.37 5.28 1.94
C LYS A 25 5.14 4.99 2.80
N PRO A 26 5.33 4.53 4.05
CA PRO A 26 4.24 4.50 5.02
C PRO A 26 3.58 5.89 5.11
N VAL A 27 2.26 5.91 5.35
CA VAL A 27 1.49 7.16 5.46
C VAL A 27 2.08 8.09 6.53
N ASN A 28 2.69 7.53 7.56
CA ASN A 28 3.39 8.25 8.60
C ASN A 28 4.93 8.19 8.39
N SER A 29 5.65 7.56 9.31
CA SER A 29 7.10 7.38 9.24
C SER A 29 7.48 5.92 9.02
N TYR A 30 8.70 5.70 8.55
CA TYR A 30 9.27 4.36 8.50
C TYR A 30 9.49 3.82 9.91
N ILE A 31 9.14 2.55 10.11
CA ILE A 31 9.25 1.84 11.39
C ILE A 31 10.70 1.57 11.83
N PHE A 32 11.65 1.69 10.90
CA PHE A 32 13.09 1.56 11.15
C PHE A 32 13.78 2.91 11.40
N GLN A 33 13.05 4.03 11.32
CA GLN A 33 13.60 5.34 11.69
C GLN A 33 13.38 5.61 13.17
N PRO A 34 14.43 5.98 13.94
CA PRO A 34 14.24 6.33 15.33
C PRO A 34 13.35 7.58 15.45
N PRO A 35 12.46 7.66 16.45
CA PRO A 35 11.61 8.82 16.66
C PRO A 35 12.47 10.07 16.92
N LYS A 36 12.15 11.19 16.27
CA LYS A 36 12.98 12.40 16.31
C LYS A 36 12.89 13.21 17.61
N SER A 37 12.09 12.79 18.59
CA SER A 37 11.85 13.52 19.83
C SER A 37 11.76 12.61 21.07
N GLY A 38 12.09 13.18 22.24
CA GLY A 38 12.05 12.49 23.53
C GLY A 38 13.23 11.55 23.78
N TYR A 39 13.05 10.59 24.68
CA TYR A 39 14.05 9.56 25.02
C TYR A 39 14.03 8.35 24.06
N MET A 40 13.13 8.33 23.07
CA MET A 40 13.00 7.23 22.12
C MET A 40 14.21 7.01 21.18
N PRO A 41 15.07 7.99 20.86
CA PRO A 41 16.34 7.72 20.17
C PRO A 41 17.29 6.80 20.96
N LEU A 42 17.10 6.67 22.27
CA LEU A 42 17.88 5.77 23.13
C LEU A 42 17.25 4.38 23.25
N ALA A 43 16.09 4.16 22.63
CA ALA A 43 15.43 2.87 22.62
C ALA A 43 16.12 1.92 21.63
N VAL A 44 16.04 0.62 21.93
CA VAL A 44 16.53 -0.47 21.08
C VAL A 44 15.86 -0.40 19.70
N ASN A 45 16.66 -0.47 18.63
CA ASN A 45 16.16 -0.48 17.27
C ASN A 45 16.05 -1.92 16.78
N LEU A 46 14.89 -2.54 16.98
CA LEU A 46 14.65 -3.96 16.66
C LEU A 46 14.96 -4.31 15.19
N TRP A 47 14.85 -3.36 14.27
CA TRP A 47 15.17 -3.57 12.86
C TRP A 47 16.67 -3.62 12.61
N GLU A 48 17.42 -2.72 13.24
CA GLU A 48 18.89 -2.66 13.13
C GLU A 48 19.56 -3.81 13.88
N ASP A 49 19.03 -4.18 15.05
CA ASP A 49 19.65 -5.15 15.94
C ASP A 49 19.34 -6.62 15.57
N HIS A 50 18.23 -6.90 14.88
CA HIS A 50 17.74 -8.28 14.68
C HIS A 50 17.46 -8.68 13.24
N PHE A 51 17.47 -7.77 12.26
CA PHE A 51 17.24 -8.14 10.86
C PHE A 51 18.52 -8.15 10.04
N CYS A 52 18.62 -9.14 9.15
CA CYS A 52 19.59 -9.16 8.07
C CYS A 52 18.85 -8.88 6.75
N MET A 53 19.41 -7.99 5.92
CA MET A 53 18.80 -7.63 4.64
C MET A 53 19.36 -8.50 3.51
N THR A 54 18.47 -9.03 2.67
CA THR A 54 18.83 -9.74 1.44
C THR A 54 18.03 -9.17 0.28
N GLU A 55 18.68 -8.85 -0.82
CA GLU A 55 18.05 -8.32 -2.03
C GLU A 55 17.83 -9.42 -3.08
N LEU A 56 16.66 -9.38 -3.74
CA LEU A 56 16.35 -10.25 -4.87
C LEU A 56 16.65 -9.52 -6.19
N ASN A 57 17.65 -10.02 -6.92
CA ASN A 57 18.16 -9.33 -8.12
C ASN A 57 17.46 -9.72 -9.43
N ILE A 58 16.51 -10.67 -9.41
CA ILE A 58 15.90 -11.21 -10.63
C ILE A 58 14.46 -10.72 -10.77
N ILE A 59 14.23 -9.89 -11.78
CA ILE A 59 12.90 -9.38 -12.14
C ILE A 59 12.09 -10.50 -12.80
N LYS A 60 10.98 -10.89 -12.17
CA LYS A 60 10.14 -11.98 -12.67
C LYS A 60 8.83 -11.55 -13.34
N ARG A 61 8.38 -10.31 -13.14
CA ARG A 61 7.08 -9.82 -13.64
C ARG A 61 7.15 -9.41 -15.12
N GLN A 62 8.22 -8.72 -15.53
CA GLN A 62 8.42 -8.23 -16.91
C GLN A 62 9.43 -9.09 -17.69
N ARG A 63 9.46 -10.42 -17.51
CA ARG A 63 10.50 -11.30 -18.11
C ARG A 63 10.57 -11.21 -19.63
N GLU A 64 9.42 -11.05 -20.28
CA GLU A 64 9.30 -11.01 -21.74
C GLU A 64 9.70 -9.64 -22.33
N ASN A 65 9.89 -8.61 -21.50
CA ASN A 65 10.26 -7.27 -21.94
C ASN A 65 11.37 -6.67 -21.07
N LYS A 66 12.60 -6.99 -21.44
CA LYS A 66 13.82 -6.53 -20.74
C LYS A 66 13.95 -5.01 -20.75
N GLU A 67 13.68 -4.34 -21.87
CA GLU A 67 13.79 -2.88 -21.99
C GLU A 67 12.86 -2.17 -21.01
N PHE A 68 11.61 -2.64 -20.92
CA PHE A 68 10.64 -2.11 -19.97
C PHE A 68 11.01 -2.43 -18.51
N ALA A 69 11.52 -3.63 -18.23
CA ALA A 69 11.99 -4.00 -16.90
C ALA A 69 13.13 -3.08 -16.41
N GLU A 70 14.10 -2.80 -17.27
CA GLU A 70 15.21 -1.89 -16.97
C GLU A 70 14.75 -0.44 -16.80
N LEU A 71 13.79 0.00 -17.61
CA LEU A 71 13.14 1.30 -17.43
C LEU A 71 12.49 1.42 -16.04
N LEU A 72 11.71 0.42 -15.63
CA LEU A 72 11.02 0.43 -14.33
C LEU A 72 12.01 0.45 -13.16
N ASN A 73 13.15 -0.25 -13.26
CA ASN A 73 14.20 -0.20 -12.24
C ASN A 73 14.85 1.18 -12.14
N ARG A 74 15.14 1.83 -13.28
CA ARG A 74 15.63 3.23 -13.26
C ARG A 74 14.59 4.16 -12.62
N LEU A 75 13.31 3.98 -12.94
CA LEU A 75 12.23 4.78 -12.38
C LEU A 75 12.09 4.58 -10.87
N ARG A 76 12.20 3.34 -10.38
CA ARG A 76 12.17 2.97 -8.94
C ARG A 76 13.18 3.78 -8.11
N GLU A 77 14.37 4.01 -8.66
CA GLU A 77 15.45 4.76 -7.99
C GLU A 77 15.45 6.27 -8.31
N GLY A 78 14.57 6.73 -9.20
CA GLY A 78 14.58 8.12 -9.67
C GLY A 78 15.65 8.41 -10.73
N ASN A 79 16.31 7.39 -11.28
CA ASN A 79 17.40 7.46 -12.26
C ASN A 79 16.91 7.36 -13.73
N HIS A 80 15.67 7.76 -14.00
CA HIS A 80 15.07 7.66 -15.34
C HIS A 80 15.70 8.65 -16.33
N THR A 81 15.82 8.23 -17.59
CA THR A 81 16.41 9.03 -18.67
C THR A 81 15.33 9.73 -19.49
N SER A 82 15.72 10.71 -20.32
CA SER A 82 14.78 11.32 -21.27
C SER A 82 14.18 10.31 -22.25
N LYS A 83 14.94 9.26 -22.61
CA LYS A 83 14.44 8.16 -23.47
C LYS A 83 13.33 7.36 -22.76
N ASP A 84 13.49 7.11 -21.46
CA ASP A 84 12.47 6.42 -20.66
C ASP A 84 11.16 7.20 -20.63
N ILE A 85 11.23 8.53 -20.46
CA ILE A 85 10.05 9.39 -20.48
C ILE A 85 9.38 9.38 -21.86
N VAL A 86 10.15 9.44 -22.94
CA VAL A 86 9.60 9.34 -24.30
C VAL A 86 8.90 7.99 -24.49
N LEU A 87 9.52 6.88 -24.09
CA LEU A 87 8.93 5.55 -24.18
C LEU A 87 7.64 5.41 -23.36
N LEU A 88 7.58 5.98 -22.16
CA LEU A 88 6.34 6.00 -21.36
C LEU A 88 5.23 6.80 -22.04
N LYS A 89 5.57 7.92 -22.67
CA LYS A 89 4.60 8.76 -23.40
C LYS A 89 4.00 8.07 -24.63
N THR A 90 4.70 7.11 -25.26
CA THR A 90 4.10 6.34 -26.36
C THR A 90 2.99 5.40 -25.88
N GLN A 91 2.90 5.16 -24.57
CA GLN A 91 1.85 4.33 -23.96
C GLN A 91 0.65 5.15 -23.47
N CYS A 92 0.69 6.48 -23.64
CA CYS A 92 -0.47 7.32 -23.32
C CYS A 92 -1.61 7.02 -24.30
N ILE A 93 -2.77 6.71 -23.75
CA ILE A 93 -4.00 6.48 -24.51
C ILE A 93 -4.70 7.83 -24.67
N GLU A 94 -5.22 8.10 -25.86
CA GLU A 94 -6.03 9.30 -26.11
C GLU A 94 -7.37 9.24 -25.37
N GLU A 95 -7.86 10.40 -24.91
CA GLU A 95 -9.16 10.51 -24.27
C GLU A 95 -10.26 9.94 -25.18
N GLY A 96 -11.05 9.00 -24.64
CA GLY A 96 -12.14 8.34 -25.37
C GLY A 96 -11.80 6.99 -26.01
N ASN A 97 -10.53 6.58 -26.04
CA ASN A 97 -10.12 5.23 -26.45
C ASN A 97 -9.76 4.33 -25.24
N GLU A 98 -10.29 4.67 -24.08
CA GLU A 98 -10.03 3.95 -22.82
C GLU A 98 -10.66 2.55 -22.87
N ASN A 99 -9.84 1.52 -22.63
CA ASN A 99 -10.36 0.19 -22.39
C ASN A 99 -10.88 0.09 -20.95
N TYR A 100 -12.20 0.16 -20.81
CA TYR A 100 -12.90 0.08 -19.53
C TYR A 100 -12.74 -1.27 -18.81
N ASP A 101 -12.23 -2.32 -19.46
CA ASP A 101 -12.06 -3.64 -18.87
C ASP A 101 -10.66 -3.85 -18.24
N THR A 102 -9.96 -2.75 -17.93
CA THR A 102 -8.65 -2.78 -17.26
C THR A 102 -8.66 -2.03 -15.93
N PRO A 103 -7.87 -2.44 -14.93
CA PRO A 103 -7.76 -1.70 -13.68
C PRO A 103 -7.19 -0.30 -13.89
N HIS A 104 -7.90 0.71 -13.43
CA HIS A 104 -7.44 2.11 -13.43
C HIS A 104 -6.87 2.45 -12.05
N VAL A 105 -5.69 3.06 -12.01
CA VAL A 105 -4.99 3.45 -10.77
C VAL A 105 -4.95 4.96 -10.68
N PHE A 106 -5.45 5.52 -9.58
CA PHE A 106 -5.52 6.95 -9.32
C PHE A 106 -4.69 7.33 -8.09
N PHE A 107 -4.39 8.62 -7.95
CA PHE A 107 -3.67 9.15 -6.80
C PHE A 107 -4.53 9.19 -5.54
N SER A 108 -5.81 9.55 -5.66
CA SER A 108 -6.69 9.75 -4.51
C SER A 108 -7.93 8.85 -4.51
N ASN A 109 -8.43 8.52 -3.30
CA ASN A 109 -9.69 7.80 -3.13
C ASN A 109 -10.89 8.55 -3.72
N LYS A 110 -10.82 9.89 -3.79
CA LYS A 110 -11.86 10.71 -4.41
C LYS A 110 -11.97 10.40 -5.90
N GLU A 111 -10.86 10.44 -6.63
CA GLU A 111 -10.80 10.10 -8.05
C GLU A 111 -11.23 8.64 -8.29
N VAL A 112 -10.79 7.70 -7.45
CA VAL A 112 -11.25 6.31 -7.50
C VAL A 112 -12.77 6.22 -7.37
N SER A 113 -13.35 6.96 -6.41
CA SER A 113 -14.80 6.92 -6.15
C SER A 113 -15.60 7.53 -7.30
N GLU A 114 -15.14 8.65 -7.86
CA GLU A 114 -15.75 9.33 -9.01
C GLU A 114 -15.70 8.46 -10.27
N HIS A 115 -14.54 7.83 -10.55
CA HIS A 115 -14.39 6.91 -11.68
C HIS A 115 -15.28 5.68 -11.50
N ASN A 116 -15.22 5.00 -10.35
CA ASN A 116 -16.01 3.81 -10.07
C ASN A 116 -17.51 4.09 -10.15
N ALA A 117 -17.98 5.23 -9.61
CA ALA A 117 -19.38 5.63 -9.72
C ALA A 117 -19.79 5.84 -11.18
N THR A 118 -18.93 6.48 -11.98
CA THR A 118 -19.17 6.71 -13.41
C THR A 118 -19.29 5.39 -14.18
N ILE A 119 -18.35 4.45 -13.98
CA ILE A 119 -18.37 3.14 -14.65
C ILE A 119 -19.60 2.34 -14.20
N PHE A 120 -19.87 2.27 -12.90
CA PHE A 120 -21.05 1.58 -12.36
C PHE A 120 -22.36 2.14 -12.93
N GLN A 121 -22.47 3.45 -13.12
CA GLN A 121 -23.65 4.07 -13.72
C GLN A 121 -23.83 3.68 -15.19
N LYS A 122 -22.75 3.64 -15.97
CA LYS A 122 -22.75 3.27 -17.40
C LYS A 122 -23.10 1.80 -17.64
N THR A 123 -22.86 0.91 -16.68
CA THR A 123 -23.14 -0.53 -16.83
C THR A 123 -24.65 -0.80 -16.96
N LYS A 124 -25.01 -1.67 -17.92
CA LYS A 124 -26.40 -2.04 -18.24
C LYS A 124 -26.97 -3.16 -17.36
N SER A 125 -26.16 -3.79 -16.52
CA SER A 125 -26.57 -4.89 -15.66
C SER A 125 -27.48 -4.41 -14.53
N VAL A 126 -28.20 -5.37 -13.91
CA VAL A 126 -29.02 -5.09 -12.73
C VAL A 126 -28.13 -4.60 -11.60
N LYS A 127 -28.47 -3.44 -11.04
CA LYS A 127 -27.74 -2.82 -9.92
C LYS A 127 -28.34 -3.32 -8.62
N THR A 128 -27.48 -3.70 -7.68
CA THR A 128 -27.89 -4.16 -6.35
C THR A 128 -27.03 -3.48 -5.30
N THR A 129 -27.69 -3.00 -4.24
CA THR A 129 -27.02 -2.43 -3.07
C THR A 129 -27.01 -3.46 -1.95
N VAL A 130 -25.81 -3.83 -1.50
CA VAL A 130 -25.63 -4.68 -0.31
C VAL A 130 -25.34 -3.75 0.87
N LYS A 131 -26.26 -3.67 1.82
CA LYS A 131 -26.07 -2.85 3.03
C LYS A 131 -25.18 -3.59 4.02
N ALA A 132 -24.16 -2.90 4.54
CA ALA A 132 -23.33 -3.41 5.63
C ALA A 132 -24.16 -3.59 6.91
N LYS A 133 -23.71 -4.50 7.78
CA LYS A 133 -24.24 -4.71 9.13
C LYS A 133 -23.08 -4.70 10.10
N ASP A 134 -22.84 -3.55 10.70
CA ASP A 134 -21.73 -3.38 11.62
C ASP A 134 -22.13 -3.78 13.04
N ARG A 135 -21.21 -4.43 13.75
CA ARG A 135 -21.40 -4.88 15.13
C ARG A 135 -20.25 -4.37 15.99
N LEU A 136 -20.59 -3.64 17.04
CA LEU A 136 -19.65 -3.32 18.10
C LEU A 136 -19.43 -4.54 19.00
N VAL A 137 -18.16 -4.89 19.21
CA VAL A 137 -17.74 -5.95 20.15
C VAL A 137 -16.96 -5.28 21.27
N GLY A 138 -17.52 -5.25 22.48
CA GLY A 138 -16.91 -4.65 23.67
C GLY A 138 -17.96 -4.19 24.69
N ASN A 139 -17.51 -3.78 25.87
CA ASN A 139 -18.35 -3.23 26.92
C ASN A 139 -18.48 -1.70 26.74
N TYR A 140 -19.33 -1.28 25.81
CA TYR A 140 -19.64 0.14 25.59
C TYR A 140 -20.98 0.49 26.21
N LYS A 141 -21.14 1.74 26.67
CA LYS A 141 -22.48 2.23 27.04
C LYS A 141 -23.34 2.35 25.78
N ALA A 142 -24.66 2.24 25.93
CA ALA A 142 -25.59 2.29 24.79
C ALA A 142 -25.44 3.59 23.97
N GLU A 143 -25.27 4.73 24.64
CA GLU A 143 -25.09 6.06 24.01
C GLU A 143 -23.78 6.17 23.20
N GLU A 144 -22.68 5.60 23.71
CA GLU A 144 -21.40 5.55 23.01
C GLU A 144 -21.48 4.61 21.80
N SER A 145 -22.21 3.50 21.94
CA SER A 145 -22.39 2.52 20.87
C SER A 145 -23.15 3.11 19.69
N THR A 146 -24.22 3.86 19.95
CA THR A 146 -25.00 4.56 18.91
C THR A 146 -24.14 5.59 18.20
N ARG A 147 -23.40 6.43 18.95
CA ARG A 147 -22.53 7.46 18.35
C ARG A 147 -21.43 6.88 17.47
N ILE A 148 -20.86 5.73 17.85
CA ILE A 148 -19.81 5.07 17.06
C ILE A 148 -20.40 4.46 15.78
N LEU A 149 -21.56 3.80 15.88
CA LEU A 149 -22.22 3.22 14.70
C LEU A 149 -22.76 4.26 13.71
N GLU A 150 -23.06 5.48 14.16
CA GLU A 150 -23.48 6.61 13.31
C GLU A 150 -22.32 7.27 12.55
N GLN A 151 -21.07 6.96 12.90
CA GLN A 151 -19.87 7.49 12.23
C GLN A 151 -19.40 6.61 11.05
N PHE A 152 -20.04 5.46 10.85
CA PHE A 152 -19.80 4.52 9.75
C PHE A 152 -21.02 4.44 8.84
#